data_AF-A0A7S7TM79-F1
#
_entry.id   AF-A0A7S7TM79-F1
#
_cell.length_a   1.000
_cell.length_b   1.000
_cell.length_c   1.000
_cell.angle_alpha   90.00
_cell.angle_beta   90.00
_cell.angle_gamma   90.00
#
_symmetry.space_group_name_H-M   'P 1'
#
loop_
_entity.id
_entity.type
_entity.pdbx_description
1 polymer ?
#
loop_
_entity_poly.entity_id
_entity_poly.type
_entity_poly.pdbx_seq_one_letter_code
_entity_poly.pdbx_strand_id
1 'polypeptide(L)'
;MADWYVSSTAYALVATFQTSHAYALNDIVRPTSPSATNKYSYKCTTAGTSGGSEPSWTTTKGNTTTSGTATFTLVDAAGTTLNWTAPVGNLASITNGSGGLNMQASTGDRIFISSDHTETNVISTYRAGISGTGQVIVLSVNKNGSVPPVPADLTSGASISCAGGGSDLSIDPACDSYWYGITFTAASGRNIKFNNGGHRGQYFKNCSFVMAGSSGNFAPDGQGQVTLDNSTITFSNSSQSINFNGTCDLRWINTPSALGGSTFPTTLFNNNSFNNGGGLATLRGVDISSVTGTLVAAINGQYIPKMLFDSCKVSASATRFPAAGSNTVATADEVEFVNCYDGSNIISERYTQAGKVTTDLTTYLTGGAADDVGGFSQKMVSNAFSDLLGFPLEGFWFDVENTAVGSSKTATVEIVSSASLNNTDIRLVLEYQGTSGSSLASFADSLATPLTASAALTTSTATWNSPPSTPVYQKLQVTFTPQVAGRVRGRVLLGKASATVWVNPQISIA
;
A
#
# COMPACT_ATOMS: atom_id res chain seq x y z
N MET A 1 -2.58 15.33 25.00
CA MET A 1 -2.38 15.94 23.68
C MET A 1 -1.57 17.19 23.87
N ALA A 2 -0.28 17.09 23.59
CA ALA A 2 0.64 18.21 23.49
C ALA A 2 1.01 18.47 22.03
N ASP A 3 1.40 19.70 21.76
CA ASP A 3 1.93 20.13 20.47
C ASP A 3 3.44 20.23 20.56
N TRP A 4 4.14 19.57 19.64
CA TRP A 4 5.59 19.56 19.53
C TRP A 4 6.04 20.37 18.31
N TYR A 5 7.08 21.19 18.47
CA TYR A 5 7.63 22.00 17.37
C TYR A 5 9.04 21.52 17.01
N VAL A 6 9.23 21.11 15.75
CA VAL A 6 10.50 20.56 15.24
C VAL A 6 10.98 21.41 14.06
N SER A 7 12.17 21.98 14.17
CA SER A 7 12.78 22.75 13.08
C SER A 7 14.29 22.84 13.27
N SER A 8 15.04 22.37 12.26
CA SER A 8 16.50 22.47 12.25
C SER A 8 16.96 23.89 11.94
N THR A 9 16.20 24.62 11.13
CA THR A 9 16.48 26.02 10.77
C THR A 9 16.25 26.95 11.96
N ALA A 10 15.09 26.88 12.62
CA ALA A 10 14.81 27.71 13.78
C ALA A 10 15.66 27.31 14.99
N TYR A 11 15.96 26.02 15.19
CA TYR A 11 16.91 25.58 16.20
C TYR A 11 18.32 26.13 15.95
N ALA A 12 18.78 26.22 14.70
CA ALA A 12 20.08 26.80 14.39
C ALA A 12 20.18 28.29 14.78
N LEU A 13 19.05 29.01 14.80
CA LEU A 13 18.95 30.41 15.22
C LEU A 13 18.94 30.58 16.75
N VAL A 14 18.65 29.52 17.51
CA VAL A 14 18.78 29.57 18.98
C VAL A 14 20.25 29.78 19.33
N ALA A 15 20.52 30.72 20.24
CA ALA A 15 21.86 31.08 20.66
C ALA A 15 22.60 29.86 21.21
N THR A 16 23.84 29.63 20.75
CA THR A 16 24.69 28.60 21.32
C THR A 16 25.13 29.01 22.72
N PHE A 17 25.23 28.05 23.63
CA PHE A 17 25.79 28.29 24.96
C PHE A 17 27.20 28.90 24.88
N GLN A 18 27.50 29.81 25.81
CA GLN A 18 28.75 30.54 25.97
C GLN A 18 29.22 30.39 27.42
N THR A 19 30.50 30.11 27.61
CA THR A 19 31.13 30.02 28.93
C THR A 19 31.44 31.42 29.47
N SER A 20 31.46 31.55 30.81
CA SER A 20 31.72 32.83 31.50
C SER A 20 30.83 33.99 30.99
N HIS A 21 29.60 33.69 30.58
CA HIS A 21 28.65 34.63 29.99
C HIS A 21 27.51 34.93 30.95
N ALA A 22 27.10 36.20 31.04
CA ALA A 22 25.96 36.62 31.85
C ALA A 22 24.66 36.35 31.10
N TYR A 23 23.87 35.40 31.60
CA TYR A 23 22.55 35.06 31.07
C TYR A 23 21.45 35.76 31.88
N ALA A 24 20.54 36.41 31.17
CA ALA A 24 19.32 36.98 31.71
C ALA A 24 18.23 35.91 31.88
N LEU A 25 17.23 36.23 32.71
CA LEU A 25 16.04 35.40 32.85
C LEU A 25 15.32 35.30 31.50
N ASN A 26 14.92 34.09 31.11
CA ASN A 26 14.28 33.72 29.85
C ASN A 26 15.18 33.67 28.61
N ASP A 27 16.49 33.88 28.73
CA ASP A 27 17.41 33.60 27.62
C ASP A 27 17.27 32.14 27.17
N ILE A 28 17.14 31.92 25.86
CA ILE A 28 17.06 30.58 25.27
C ILE A 28 18.40 30.22 24.66
N VAL A 29 18.93 29.07 25.07
CA VAL A 29 20.20 28.55 24.58
C VAL A 29 20.07 27.12 24.06
N ARG A 30 21.04 26.72 23.24
CA ARG A 30 21.25 25.32 22.83
C ARG A 30 22.68 24.87 23.13
N PRO A 31 22.91 23.55 23.29
CA PRO A 31 24.26 23.01 23.45
C PRO A 31 25.17 23.39 22.28
N THR A 32 26.48 23.53 22.54
CA THR A 32 27.44 23.89 21.47
C THR A 32 27.62 22.75 20.46
N SER A 33 27.62 21.50 20.93
CA SER A 33 27.79 20.29 20.13
C SER A 33 26.77 19.21 20.52
N PRO A 34 25.48 19.38 20.19
CA PRO A 34 24.45 18.44 20.58
C PRO A 34 24.60 17.11 19.81
N SER A 35 24.36 15.99 20.50
CA SER A 35 24.26 14.69 19.83
C SER A 35 23.03 14.65 18.91
N ALA A 36 23.02 13.72 17.95
CA ALA A 36 21.89 13.53 17.04
C ALA A 36 20.57 13.12 17.74
N THR A 37 20.60 12.73 19.02
CA THR A 37 19.41 12.37 19.82
C THR A 37 19.11 13.37 20.93
N ASN A 38 19.83 14.50 20.99
CA ASN A 38 19.71 15.48 22.07
C ASN A 38 19.82 16.92 21.53
N LYS A 39 18.99 17.28 20.55
CA LYS A 39 18.90 18.64 19.98
C LYS A 39 17.75 19.42 20.60
N TYR A 40 17.83 19.70 21.90
CA TYR A 40 16.81 20.48 22.62
C TYR A 40 17.25 21.92 22.93
N SER A 41 16.27 22.79 23.17
CA SER A 41 16.47 24.16 23.65
C SER A 41 16.26 24.25 25.17
N TYR A 42 17.00 25.15 25.81
CA TYR A 42 16.99 25.35 27.26
C TYR A 42 16.75 26.82 27.58
N LYS A 43 15.88 27.09 28.55
CA LYS A 43 15.55 28.44 29.01
C LYS A 43 16.25 28.73 30.32
N CYS A 44 16.97 29.85 30.41
CA CYS A 44 17.49 30.36 31.66
C CYS A 44 16.32 30.69 32.61
N THR A 45 16.19 29.93 33.70
CA THR A 45 15.17 30.11 34.75
C THR A 45 15.73 30.77 36.00
N THR A 46 17.04 30.90 36.10
CA THR A 46 17.71 31.71 37.13
C THR A 46 18.86 32.44 36.46
N ALA A 47 18.75 33.77 36.37
CA ALA A 47 19.77 34.63 35.79
C ALA A 47 21.09 34.51 36.56
N GLY A 48 22.21 34.60 35.85
CA GLY A 48 23.54 34.45 36.45
C GLY A 48 24.63 34.37 35.39
N THR A 49 25.85 34.09 35.82
CA THR A 49 27.00 33.91 34.93
C THR A 49 27.29 32.42 34.77
N SER A 50 27.42 31.95 33.54
CA SER A 50 27.78 30.56 33.25
C SER A 50 29.20 30.23 33.73
N GLY A 51 29.45 28.93 33.96
CA GLY A 51 30.77 28.44 34.36
C GLY A 51 31.82 28.54 33.24
N GLY A 52 33.07 28.21 33.58
CA GLY A 52 34.18 28.17 32.61
C GLY A 52 34.10 27.03 31.59
N SER A 53 33.18 26.08 31.78
CA SER A 53 32.92 24.96 30.86
C SER A 53 31.42 24.76 30.63
N GLU A 54 31.08 24.17 29.49
CA GLU A 54 29.70 23.79 29.18
C GLU A 54 29.21 22.68 30.13
N PRO A 55 28.00 22.80 30.71
CA PRO A 55 27.48 21.79 31.61
C PRO A 55 26.99 20.55 30.84
N SER A 56 26.78 19.45 31.55
CA SER A 56 26.01 18.32 31.01
C SER A 56 24.52 18.67 30.98
N TRP A 57 23.96 18.74 29.78
CA TRP A 57 22.57 19.09 29.56
C TRP A 57 21.61 17.95 29.90
N THR A 58 20.59 18.23 30.72
CA THR A 58 19.54 17.27 31.04
C THR A 58 18.67 16.93 29.83
N THR A 59 18.29 15.66 29.69
CA THR A 59 17.36 15.17 28.67
C THR A 59 15.98 14.84 29.22
N THR A 60 15.74 15.12 30.50
CA THR A 60 14.46 14.86 31.16
C THR A 60 13.62 16.12 31.20
N LYS A 61 12.38 16.03 30.70
CA LYS A 61 11.42 17.14 30.64
C LYS A 61 11.32 17.85 31.99
N GLY A 62 11.41 19.18 31.97
CA GLY A 62 11.24 20.03 33.15
C GLY A 62 12.41 20.04 34.14
N ASN A 63 13.44 19.20 33.93
CA ASN A 63 14.63 19.24 34.77
C ASN A 63 15.51 20.44 34.44
N THR A 64 16.34 20.80 35.43
CA THR A 64 17.29 21.92 35.34
C THR A 64 18.73 21.44 35.24
N THR A 65 19.55 22.18 34.50
CA THR A 65 21.01 22.10 34.48
C THR A 65 21.58 23.44 34.96
N THR A 66 22.49 23.41 35.94
CA THR A 66 23.17 24.62 36.43
C THR A 66 24.55 24.76 35.81
N SER A 67 24.93 25.98 35.42
CA SER A 67 26.29 26.34 35.00
C SER A 67 26.69 27.64 35.69
N GLY A 68 27.73 27.59 36.52
CA GLY A 68 28.10 28.73 37.37
C GLY A 68 26.95 29.10 38.31
N THR A 69 26.47 30.34 38.22
CA THR A 69 25.30 30.83 38.97
C THR A 69 24.00 30.86 38.15
N ALA A 70 24.07 30.55 36.84
CA ALA A 70 22.89 30.47 35.98
C ALA A 70 22.27 29.06 36.02
N THR A 71 20.94 28.98 36.04
CA THR A 71 20.19 27.72 35.95
C THR A 71 19.31 27.71 34.71
N PHE A 72 19.42 26.63 33.93
CA PHE A 72 18.70 26.42 32.69
C PHE A 72 17.72 25.26 32.83
N THR A 73 16.46 25.47 32.46
CA THR A 73 15.45 24.42 32.38
C THR A 73 15.30 23.97 30.93
N LEU A 74 15.26 22.66 30.71
CA LEU A 74 14.91 22.09 29.42
C LEU A 74 13.50 22.53 29.02
N VAL A 75 13.38 23.28 27.94
CA VAL A 75 12.08 23.75 27.45
C VAL A 75 11.33 22.54 26.93
N ASP A 76 10.10 22.33 27.41
CA ASP A 76 9.29 21.29 26.80
C ASP A 76 8.96 21.72 25.38
N ALA A 77 9.31 20.87 24.42
CA ALA A 77 8.78 21.07 23.08
C ALA A 77 7.27 20.83 23.05
N ALA A 78 6.74 20.12 24.06
CA ALA A 78 5.36 19.71 24.26
C ALA A 78 4.56 20.70 25.12
N GLY A 79 3.92 21.68 24.49
CA GLY A 79 2.97 22.57 25.17
C GLY A 79 3.55 23.85 25.78
N THR A 80 4.79 24.24 25.46
CA THR A 80 5.28 25.59 25.79
C THR A 80 4.60 26.65 24.94
N THR A 81 4.42 27.84 25.51
CA THR A 81 4.05 29.06 24.77
C THR A 81 5.19 29.58 23.87
N LEU A 82 6.36 28.91 23.86
CA LEU A 82 7.54 29.33 23.12
C LEU A 82 7.53 28.86 21.66
N ASN A 83 6.75 27.82 21.32
CA ASN A 83 6.51 27.39 19.93
C ASN A 83 7.81 27.30 19.10
N TRP A 84 7.88 28.01 17.97
CA TRP A 84 9.06 28.06 17.08
C TRP A 84 10.28 28.82 17.65
N THR A 85 10.17 29.51 18.79
CA THR A 85 11.29 30.22 19.44
C THR A 85 12.21 29.27 20.22
N ALA A 86 11.72 28.11 20.64
CA ALA A 86 12.50 27.08 21.31
C ALA A 86 12.18 25.67 20.76
N PRO A 87 12.37 25.43 19.45
CA PRO A 87 11.99 24.19 18.80
C PRO A 87 12.99 23.08 19.12
N VAL A 88 12.58 21.81 18.94
CA VAL A 88 13.52 20.70 18.85
C VAL A 88 14.24 20.78 17.50
N GLY A 89 15.55 20.60 17.51
CA GLY A 89 16.36 20.71 16.28
C GLY A 89 16.20 19.57 15.29
N ASN A 90 15.64 18.43 15.71
CA ASN A 90 15.43 17.26 14.85
C ASN A 90 14.35 16.32 15.43
N LEU A 91 13.70 15.54 14.58
CA LEU A 91 12.61 14.65 14.99
C LEU A 91 13.15 13.49 15.83
N ALA A 92 14.34 12.98 15.48
CA ALA A 92 14.98 11.87 16.16
C ALA A 92 15.15 12.06 17.68
N SER A 93 15.29 13.31 18.16
CA SER A 93 15.38 13.59 19.60
C SER A 93 14.10 13.18 20.34
N ILE A 94 12.93 13.34 19.73
CA ILE A 94 11.63 13.08 20.39
C ILE A 94 10.96 11.76 19.95
N THR A 95 11.60 11.00 19.06
CA THR A 95 11.09 9.71 18.54
C THR A 95 12.02 8.51 18.73
N ASN A 96 13.23 8.65 19.28
CA ASN A 96 14.20 7.54 19.33
C ASN A 96 14.35 6.90 20.72
N GLY A 97 13.21 6.58 21.32
CA GLY A 97 13.06 6.18 22.71
C GLY A 97 13.53 4.80 23.15
N SER A 98 14.63 4.25 22.65
CA SER A 98 15.24 3.04 23.24
C SER A 98 16.61 3.39 23.85
N GLY A 99 16.61 3.76 25.14
CA GLY A 99 17.85 4.11 25.87
C GLY A 99 17.74 5.15 27.00
N GLY A 100 16.53 5.56 27.41
CA GLY A 100 16.35 6.45 28.59
C GLY A 100 16.07 7.93 28.30
N LEU A 101 15.55 8.29 27.12
CA LEU A 101 15.05 9.64 26.86
C LEU A 101 13.59 9.79 27.34
N ASN A 102 13.33 10.74 28.24
CA ASN A 102 12.00 11.00 28.84
C ASN A 102 11.16 12.05 28.06
N MET A 103 11.63 12.52 26.91
CA MET A 103 10.95 13.52 26.07
C MET A 103 10.35 12.91 24.79
N GLN A 104 9.59 11.83 24.94
CA GLN A 104 8.96 11.16 23.80
C GLN A 104 7.56 11.71 23.56
N ALA A 105 7.21 11.93 22.29
CA ALA A 105 5.82 12.18 21.93
C ALA A 105 4.95 11.02 22.40
N SER A 106 3.84 11.33 23.07
CA SER A 106 2.92 10.34 23.63
C SER A 106 1.71 10.15 22.72
N THR A 107 0.98 9.05 22.89
CA THR A 107 -0.25 8.81 22.15
C THR A 107 -1.23 9.98 22.31
N GLY A 108 -1.76 10.48 21.20
CA GLY A 108 -2.63 11.65 21.14
C GLY A 108 -1.91 12.99 20.96
N ASP A 109 -0.57 13.02 20.88
CA ASP A 109 0.18 14.25 20.60
C ASP A 109 0.23 14.60 19.11
N ARG A 110 0.50 15.88 18.83
CA ARG A 110 0.75 16.42 17.49
C ARG A 110 2.18 16.92 17.40
N ILE A 111 2.86 16.60 16.31
CA ILE A 111 4.23 17.02 16.01
C ILE A 111 4.21 17.86 14.75
N PHE A 112 4.47 19.16 14.90
CA PHE A 112 4.62 20.11 13.83
C PHE A 112 6.09 20.20 13.43
N ILE A 113 6.39 19.75 12.21
CA ILE A 113 7.71 19.87 11.61
C ILE A 113 7.67 21.06 10.65
N SER A 114 8.58 22.00 10.80
CA SER A 114 8.66 23.12 9.86
C SER A 114 8.95 22.61 8.45
N SER A 115 8.28 23.19 7.45
CA SER A 115 8.45 22.82 6.05
C SER A 115 9.84 23.10 5.48
N ASP A 116 10.68 23.89 6.17
CA ASP A 116 12.08 24.08 5.82
C ASP A 116 13.03 23.21 6.68
N HIS A 117 12.48 22.30 7.49
CA HIS A 117 13.27 21.36 8.25
C HIS A 117 14.00 20.40 7.32
N THR A 118 15.30 20.29 7.54
CA THR A 118 16.12 19.23 6.97
C THR A 118 16.89 18.57 8.10
N GLU A 119 16.70 17.26 8.27
CA GLU A 119 17.54 16.44 9.14
C GLU A 119 18.22 15.32 8.35
N THR A 120 19.47 15.07 8.72
CA THR A 120 20.23 13.91 8.29
C THR A 120 20.71 13.22 9.55
N ASN A 121 20.26 11.98 9.77
CA ASN A 121 20.62 11.20 10.94
C ASN A 121 21.35 9.92 10.49
N VAL A 122 22.34 9.48 11.27
CA VAL A 122 23.05 8.20 11.07
C VAL A 122 22.31 7.04 11.75
N ILE A 123 21.14 7.33 12.34
CA ILE A 123 20.41 6.41 13.21
C ILE A 123 19.35 5.64 12.42
N SER A 124 19.08 4.41 12.85
CA SER A 124 18.33 3.40 12.11
C SER A 124 16.81 3.48 12.23
N THR A 125 16.24 4.19 13.21
CA THR A 125 14.81 4.05 13.57
C THR A 125 14.17 5.33 14.10
N TYR A 126 13.02 5.72 13.54
CA TYR A 126 12.08 6.70 14.09
C TYR A 126 10.91 5.96 14.74
N ARG A 127 10.80 6.00 16.08
CA ARG A 127 9.68 5.43 16.84
C ARG A 127 8.75 6.53 17.37
N ALA A 128 7.78 6.93 16.56
CA ALA A 128 6.77 7.87 17.04
C ALA A 128 5.87 7.21 18.11
N GLY A 129 5.66 7.89 19.24
CA GLY A 129 4.76 7.44 20.30
C GLY A 129 5.41 6.59 21.40
N ILE A 130 4.66 6.44 22.51
CA ILE A 130 4.85 5.38 23.52
C ILE A 130 3.79 4.30 23.22
N SER A 131 4.05 3.03 23.58
CA SER A 131 3.12 1.93 23.35
C SER A 131 1.76 2.19 24.04
N GLY A 132 0.69 2.30 23.25
CA GLY A 132 -0.65 2.58 23.74
C GLY A 132 -1.71 2.54 22.64
N THR A 133 -2.98 2.64 23.02
CA THR A 133 -4.12 2.72 22.10
C THR A 133 -4.38 4.17 21.68
N GLY A 134 -4.27 4.46 20.39
CA GLY A 134 -4.47 5.80 19.81
C GLY A 134 -3.36 6.16 18.82
N GLN A 135 -3.33 7.43 18.39
CA GLN A 135 -2.48 7.90 17.30
C GLN A 135 -1.57 9.07 17.69
N VAL A 136 -0.35 9.11 17.11
CA VAL A 136 0.48 10.33 17.02
C VAL A 136 0.34 10.94 15.63
N ILE A 137 0.22 12.26 15.56
CA ILE A 137 0.07 13.00 14.31
C ILE A 137 1.37 13.77 14.03
N VAL A 138 1.97 13.60 12.85
CA VAL A 138 3.22 14.26 12.44
C VAL A 138 2.98 15.02 11.13
N LEU A 139 3.16 16.33 11.16
CA LEU A 139 2.73 17.24 10.10
C LEU A 139 3.87 18.14 9.66
N SER A 140 4.19 18.14 8.37
CA SER A 140 4.94 19.24 7.77
C SER A 140 4.02 20.48 7.67
N VAL A 141 4.49 21.61 8.20
CA VAL A 141 3.73 22.87 8.28
C VAL A 141 4.58 24.09 7.95
N ASN A 142 3.96 25.14 7.41
CA ASN A 142 4.62 26.42 7.23
C ASN A 142 4.82 27.09 8.61
N LYS A 143 6.06 27.17 9.09
CA LYS A 143 6.37 27.80 10.39
C LYS A 143 6.06 29.30 10.45
N ASN A 144 6.00 29.97 9.28
CA ASN A 144 5.65 31.38 9.17
C ASN A 144 4.12 31.60 9.16
N GLY A 145 3.34 30.52 9.24
CA GLY A 145 1.88 30.52 9.32
C GLY A 145 1.38 30.76 10.74
N SER A 146 0.25 30.14 11.09
CA SER A 146 -0.38 30.30 12.40
C SER A 146 0.38 29.58 13.50
N VAL A 147 0.23 30.06 14.74
CA VAL A 147 0.82 29.45 15.94
C VAL A 147 -0.26 29.36 17.04
N PRO A 148 -0.74 28.16 17.40
CA PRO A 148 -0.40 26.86 16.81
C PRO A 148 -0.83 26.73 15.33
N PRO A 149 -0.16 25.88 14.53
CA PRO A 149 -0.52 25.63 13.15
C PRO A 149 -1.97 25.18 12.97
N VAL A 150 -2.63 25.71 11.94
CA VAL A 150 -4.01 25.39 11.54
C VAL A 150 -4.02 24.65 10.20
N PRO A 151 -5.16 24.10 9.72
CA PRO A 151 -5.20 23.34 8.46
C PRO A 151 -4.64 24.08 7.23
N ALA A 152 -4.74 25.41 7.19
CA ALA A 152 -4.18 26.23 6.11
C ALA A 152 -2.65 26.27 6.09
N ASP A 153 -1.99 25.90 7.20
CA ASP A 153 -0.52 25.87 7.30
C ASP A 153 0.08 24.54 6.84
N LEU A 154 -0.75 23.51 6.58
CA LEU A 154 -0.29 22.21 6.09
C LEU A 154 0.40 22.37 4.73
N THR A 155 1.65 21.96 4.65
CA THR A 155 2.43 22.05 3.41
C THR A 155 3.49 20.97 3.37
N SER A 156 3.88 20.53 2.17
CA SER A 156 5.02 19.63 2.01
C SER A 156 6.33 20.40 2.03
N GLY A 157 7.39 19.82 2.58
CA GLY A 157 8.74 20.41 2.51
C GLY A 157 9.73 19.87 3.54
N ALA A 158 9.25 19.45 4.71
CA ALA A 158 10.11 18.83 5.71
C ALA A 158 10.81 17.59 5.13
N SER A 159 12.10 17.45 5.38
CA SER A 159 12.91 16.35 4.85
C SER A 159 13.71 15.64 5.93
N ILE A 160 13.64 14.32 5.88
CA ILE A 160 14.29 13.39 6.79
C ILE A 160 15.14 12.46 5.95
N SER A 161 16.44 12.41 6.22
CA SER A 161 17.38 11.59 5.47
C SER A 161 18.24 10.73 6.38
N CYS A 162 18.66 9.56 5.89
CA CYS A 162 19.72 8.78 6.50
C CYS A 162 20.98 8.79 5.62
N ALA A 163 22.14 9.13 6.20
CA ALA A 163 23.42 9.15 5.50
C ALA A 163 24.52 8.47 6.35
N GLY A 164 25.27 7.52 5.77
CA GLY A 164 26.46 6.90 6.37
C GLY A 164 26.20 5.71 7.34
N GLY A 165 27.07 4.67 7.28
CA GLY A 165 27.20 3.56 8.26
C GLY A 165 26.06 2.52 8.36
N GLY A 166 26.09 1.45 7.54
CA GLY A 166 25.39 0.15 7.75
C GLY A 166 23.87 0.03 8.00
N SER A 167 23.12 1.09 8.30
CA SER A 167 21.76 1.00 8.85
C SER A 167 20.67 1.52 7.92
N ASP A 168 19.48 0.89 7.94
CA ASP A 168 18.29 1.30 7.17
C ASP A 168 17.60 2.57 7.72
N LEU A 169 16.75 3.22 6.91
CA LEU A 169 15.81 4.24 7.39
C LEU A 169 14.52 3.56 7.86
N SER A 170 14.37 3.29 9.16
CA SER A 170 13.18 2.59 9.69
C SER A 170 12.18 3.55 10.32
N ILE A 171 10.90 3.34 10.05
CA ILE A 171 9.77 4.05 10.66
C ILE A 171 8.95 3.00 11.43
N ASP A 172 9.18 2.94 12.74
CA ASP A 172 8.71 1.86 13.63
C ASP A 172 7.92 2.44 14.81
N PRO A 173 6.68 2.89 14.59
CA PRO A 173 5.93 3.58 15.62
C PRO A 173 5.46 2.60 16.72
N ALA A 174 5.36 3.12 17.95
CA ALA A 174 4.92 2.34 19.12
C ALA A 174 3.38 2.34 19.28
N CYS A 175 2.70 3.31 18.67
CA CYS A 175 1.25 3.40 18.51
C CYS A 175 0.91 3.67 17.03
N ASP A 176 -0.36 3.86 16.68
CA ASP A 176 -0.69 4.25 15.30
C ASP A 176 -0.14 5.64 14.99
N SER A 177 0.12 5.92 13.72
CA SER A 177 0.70 7.22 13.32
C SER A 177 0.10 7.75 12.01
N TYR A 178 -0.03 9.08 11.94
CA TYR A 178 -0.39 9.80 10.73
C TYR A 178 0.74 10.77 10.37
N TRP A 179 1.15 10.77 9.11
CA TRP A 179 2.26 11.57 8.59
C TRP A 179 1.77 12.39 7.40
N TYR A 180 2.16 13.67 7.34
CA TYR A 180 1.78 14.56 6.25
C TYR A 180 2.96 15.34 5.69
N GLY A 181 3.15 15.30 4.37
CA GLY A 181 3.99 16.26 3.64
C GLY A 181 5.51 16.10 3.85
N ILE A 182 5.95 14.96 4.36
CA ILE A 182 7.37 14.72 4.69
C ILE A 182 8.05 13.90 3.59
N THR A 183 9.26 14.30 3.23
CA THR A 183 10.14 13.54 2.34
C THR A 183 11.12 12.69 3.15
N PHE A 184 11.10 11.38 2.96
CA PHE A 184 11.99 10.40 3.58
C PHE A 184 13.01 9.91 2.56
N THR A 185 14.30 10.12 2.81
CA THR A 185 15.37 9.75 1.87
C THR A 185 16.33 8.73 2.46
N ALA A 186 16.40 7.55 1.85
CA ALA A 186 17.43 6.55 2.12
C ALA A 186 18.60 6.72 1.14
N ALA A 187 19.76 7.16 1.63
CA ALA A 187 20.98 7.24 0.82
C ALA A 187 21.76 5.92 0.81
N SER A 188 22.72 5.75 -0.10
CA SER A 188 23.77 4.71 -0.04
C SER A 188 23.29 3.24 0.00
N GLY A 189 22.33 2.86 -0.85
CA GLY A 189 21.98 1.46 -1.09
C GLY A 189 21.06 0.81 -0.04
N ARG A 190 20.42 1.63 0.80
CA ARG A 190 19.67 1.24 2.01
C ARG A 190 18.19 1.02 1.76
N ASN A 191 17.54 0.34 2.70
CA ASN A 191 16.10 0.21 2.71
C ASN A 191 15.41 1.39 3.41
N ILE A 192 14.18 1.68 2.99
CA ILE A 192 13.19 2.39 3.80
C ILE A 192 12.29 1.33 4.40
N LYS A 193 12.34 1.12 5.72
CA LYS A 193 11.63 0.06 6.42
C LYS A 193 10.46 0.57 7.24
N PHE A 194 9.43 -0.25 7.33
CA PHE A 194 8.27 0.00 8.17
C PHE A 194 8.01 -1.22 9.04
N ASN A 195 7.64 -0.99 10.30
CA ASN A 195 7.25 -2.07 11.23
C ASN A 195 8.35 -3.14 11.42
N ASN A 196 9.63 -2.77 11.36
CA ASN A 196 10.78 -3.65 11.59
C ASN A 196 10.89 -4.11 13.06
N GLY A 197 10.31 -3.35 13.99
CA GLY A 197 10.09 -3.79 15.39
C GLY A 197 8.84 -3.21 16.05
N GLY A 198 8.00 -2.52 15.29
CA GLY A 198 6.69 -2.00 15.72
C GLY A 198 5.58 -2.76 14.99
N HIS A 199 4.38 -2.82 15.58
CA HIS A 199 3.24 -3.54 14.99
C HIS A 199 1.98 -2.68 14.95
N ARG A 200 2.04 -1.58 14.19
CA ARG A 200 1.03 -0.50 14.23
C ARG A 200 0.64 -0.01 12.84
N GLY A 201 -0.51 0.66 12.77
CA GLY A 201 -1.00 1.31 11.55
C GLY A 201 -0.25 2.61 11.30
N GLN A 202 0.20 2.81 10.07
CA GLN A 202 0.87 4.03 9.62
C GLN A 202 0.15 4.58 8.40
N TYR A 203 -0.20 5.86 8.44
CA TYR A 203 -0.88 6.54 7.34
C TYR A 203 -0.03 7.71 6.86
N PHE A 204 0.43 7.67 5.62
CA PHE A 204 1.25 8.70 5.00
C PHE A 204 0.42 9.41 3.94
N LYS A 205 0.27 10.73 4.07
CA LYS A 205 -0.46 11.57 3.11
C LYS A 205 0.45 12.63 2.52
N ASN A 206 0.48 12.75 1.19
CA ASN A 206 1.33 13.72 0.49
C ASN A 206 2.83 13.61 0.86
N CYS A 207 3.27 12.41 1.27
CA CYS A 207 4.66 12.11 1.61
C CYS A 207 5.44 11.67 0.37
N SER A 208 6.77 11.74 0.43
CA SER A 208 7.63 11.20 -0.61
C SER A 208 8.70 10.30 -0.02
N PHE A 209 8.97 9.17 -0.66
CA PHE A 209 9.97 8.19 -0.25
C PHE A 209 11.02 8.09 -1.34
N VAL A 210 12.24 8.53 -1.06
CA VAL A 210 13.32 8.61 -2.04
C VAL A 210 14.38 7.57 -1.72
N MET A 211 14.52 6.59 -2.59
CA MET A 211 15.61 5.63 -2.54
C MET A 211 16.73 6.13 -3.43
N ALA A 212 17.66 6.89 -2.86
CA ALA A 212 18.73 7.57 -3.59
C ALA A 212 19.99 6.70 -3.82
N GLY A 213 19.94 5.43 -3.41
CA GLY A 213 21.05 4.48 -3.51
C GLY A 213 21.18 3.78 -4.87
N SER A 214 22.24 2.98 -5.02
CA SER A 214 22.38 2.01 -6.13
C SER A 214 21.68 0.67 -5.86
N SER A 215 21.17 0.46 -4.65
CA SER A 215 20.46 -0.73 -4.18
C SER A 215 19.46 -0.35 -3.08
N GLY A 216 18.79 -1.33 -2.50
CA GLY A 216 17.87 -1.16 -1.36
C GLY A 216 16.41 -1.28 -1.77
N ASN A 217 15.54 -1.40 -0.78
CA ASN A 217 14.12 -1.66 -0.97
C ASN A 217 13.24 -0.70 -0.18
N PHE A 218 12.07 -0.40 -0.74
CA PHE A 218 10.95 0.06 0.05
C PHE A 218 10.32 -1.17 0.69
N ALA A 219 10.40 -1.27 2.02
CA ALA A 219 10.21 -2.52 2.73
C ALA A 219 9.15 -2.42 3.83
N PRO A 220 7.87 -2.67 3.51
CA PRO A 220 6.86 -3.02 4.49
C PRO A 220 7.26 -4.36 5.13
N ASP A 221 7.73 -4.33 6.38
CA ASP A 221 8.42 -5.46 7.02
C ASP A 221 7.48 -6.24 7.96
N GLY A 222 7.29 -5.81 9.20
CA GLY A 222 6.52 -6.55 10.21
C GLY A 222 5.01 -6.33 10.15
N GLN A 223 4.31 -7.05 11.04
CA GLN A 223 2.85 -7.01 11.18
C GLN A 223 2.34 -5.57 11.33
N GLY A 224 1.31 -5.21 10.57
CA GLY A 224 0.70 -3.89 10.62
C GLY A 224 0.20 -3.46 9.26
N GLN A 225 -0.15 -2.19 9.15
CA GLN A 225 -0.62 -1.60 7.90
C GLN A 225 0.17 -0.35 7.59
N VAL A 226 0.62 -0.23 6.33
CA VAL A 226 1.23 0.98 5.79
C VAL A 226 0.32 1.49 4.69
N THR A 227 -0.28 2.66 4.90
CA THR A 227 -1.12 3.33 3.90
C THR A 227 -0.38 4.51 3.31
N LEU A 228 -0.28 4.55 1.99
CA LEU A 228 0.24 5.63 1.18
C LEU A 228 -0.95 6.29 0.45
N ASP A 229 -1.36 7.48 0.86
CA ASP A 229 -2.38 8.30 0.19
C ASP A 229 -1.69 9.48 -0.51
N ASN A 230 -1.82 9.56 -1.83
CA ASN A 230 -1.17 10.56 -2.66
C ASN A 230 0.33 10.74 -2.30
N SER A 231 1.02 9.62 -2.07
CA SER A 231 2.41 9.61 -1.62
C SER A 231 3.27 8.84 -2.61
N THR A 232 4.46 9.37 -2.91
CA THR A 232 5.29 8.88 -4.03
C THR A 232 6.47 8.05 -3.57
N ILE A 233 6.91 7.11 -4.40
CA ILE A 233 8.18 6.39 -4.24
C ILE A 233 9.08 6.76 -5.42
N THR A 234 10.27 7.26 -5.12
CA THR A 234 11.29 7.61 -6.12
C THR A 234 12.39 6.57 -6.10
N PHE A 235 12.62 5.97 -7.27
CA PHE A 235 13.70 5.02 -7.52
C PHE A 235 14.86 5.71 -8.26
N SER A 236 16.09 5.30 -7.96
CA SER A 236 17.29 5.77 -8.66
C SER A 236 18.10 4.65 -9.30
N ASN A 237 17.67 3.39 -9.16
CA ASN A 237 18.36 2.25 -9.72
C ASN A 237 17.39 1.10 -10.06
N SER A 238 17.72 0.34 -11.09
CA SER A 238 16.90 -0.77 -11.58
C SER A 238 16.91 -2.01 -10.70
N SER A 239 17.86 -2.12 -9.76
CA SER A 239 17.95 -3.20 -8.77
C SER A 239 17.14 -2.93 -7.49
N GLN A 240 16.56 -1.74 -7.34
CA GLN A 240 15.66 -1.42 -6.24
C GLN A 240 14.28 -2.02 -6.46
N SER A 241 13.49 -2.17 -5.40
CA SER A 241 12.13 -2.71 -5.49
C SER A 241 11.28 -2.33 -4.27
N ILE A 242 10.00 -2.66 -4.33
CA ILE A 242 9.14 -2.83 -3.16
C ILE A 242 9.24 -4.29 -2.76
N ASN A 243 9.70 -4.57 -1.53
CA ASN A 243 9.93 -5.93 -1.05
C ASN A 243 9.27 -6.14 0.31
N PHE A 244 8.41 -7.14 0.41
CA PHE A 244 7.79 -7.55 1.66
C PHE A 244 8.72 -8.52 2.39
N ASN A 245 9.17 -8.13 3.58
CA ASN A 245 10.00 -8.99 4.44
C ASN A 245 9.19 -9.70 5.55
N GLY A 246 7.88 -9.46 5.62
CA GLY A 246 6.94 -10.08 6.57
C GLY A 246 5.47 -9.82 6.19
N THR A 247 4.56 -9.89 7.17
CA THR A 247 3.09 -9.91 6.97
C THR A 247 2.44 -8.51 6.98
N CYS A 248 3.07 -7.50 6.39
CA CYS A 248 2.51 -6.15 6.34
C CYS A 248 1.38 -6.05 5.30
N ASP A 249 0.32 -5.29 5.60
CA ASP A 249 -0.69 -4.83 4.62
C ASP A 249 -0.25 -3.48 4.04
N LEU A 250 0.17 -3.45 2.78
CA LEU A 250 0.48 -2.23 2.04
C LEU A 250 -0.77 -1.76 1.28
N ARG A 251 -1.25 -0.56 1.61
CA ARG A 251 -2.30 0.12 0.85
C ARG A 251 -1.75 1.35 0.16
N TRP A 252 -1.79 1.38 -1.15
CA TRP A 252 -1.40 2.56 -1.92
C TRP A 252 -2.60 3.10 -2.67
N ILE A 253 -3.02 4.31 -2.37
CA ILE A 253 -4.25 4.87 -2.90
C ILE A 253 -4.02 6.27 -3.46
N ASN A 254 -4.86 6.65 -4.41
CA ASN A 254 -5.02 8.05 -4.84
C ASN A 254 -3.69 8.73 -5.20
N THR A 255 -2.83 8.03 -5.96
CA THR A 255 -1.51 8.55 -6.34
C THR A 255 -1.34 8.48 -7.86
N PRO A 256 -1.83 9.50 -8.60
CA PRO A 256 -1.83 9.52 -10.08
C PRO A 256 -0.44 9.71 -10.71
N SER A 257 0.61 9.87 -9.90
CA SER A 257 2.01 9.91 -10.35
C SER A 257 2.88 9.28 -9.27
N ALA A 258 2.71 7.97 -9.09
CA ALA A 258 3.18 7.27 -7.91
C ALA A 258 4.70 7.09 -7.88
N LEU A 259 5.31 6.94 -9.06
CA LEU A 259 6.70 6.59 -9.22
C LEU A 259 7.52 7.76 -9.77
N GLY A 260 8.48 8.22 -8.97
CA GLY A 260 9.47 9.23 -9.38
C GLY A 260 10.81 8.62 -9.79
N GLY A 261 11.63 9.42 -10.47
CA GLY A 261 13.00 9.05 -10.87
C GLY A 261 13.20 8.95 -12.38
N SER A 262 14.46 8.78 -12.80
CA SER A 262 14.85 8.58 -14.20
C SER A 262 15.23 7.13 -14.52
N THR A 263 15.24 6.26 -13.51
CA THR A 263 15.54 4.83 -13.65
C THR A 263 14.58 4.06 -12.75
N PHE A 264 13.83 3.14 -13.34
CA PHE A 264 12.83 2.35 -12.65
C PHE A 264 13.31 0.93 -12.41
N PRO A 265 12.78 0.23 -11.39
CA PRO A 265 13.04 -1.18 -11.14
C PRO A 265 12.81 -2.06 -12.37
N THR A 266 13.66 -3.08 -12.56
CA THR A 266 13.34 -4.17 -13.49
C THR A 266 12.16 -5.00 -13.01
N THR A 267 11.97 -5.09 -11.68
CA THR A 267 10.83 -5.73 -11.02
C THR A 267 10.33 -4.84 -9.90
N LEU A 268 9.08 -4.37 -9.98
CA LEU A 268 8.53 -3.41 -9.02
C LEU A 268 8.29 -4.06 -7.65
N PHE A 269 7.45 -5.10 -7.61
CA PHE A 269 7.20 -5.90 -6.42
C PHE A 269 8.06 -7.16 -6.48
N ASN A 270 9.13 -7.16 -5.71
CA ASN A 270 10.08 -8.27 -5.63
C ASN A 270 9.77 -9.12 -4.41
N ASN A 271 9.74 -10.44 -4.61
CA ASN A 271 9.16 -11.42 -3.67
C ASN A 271 10.22 -12.26 -2.95
N ASN A 272 11.47 -11.79 -2.86
CA ASN A 272 12.60 -12.55 -2.32
C ASN A 272 12.52 -12.86 -0.80
N SER A 273 11.52 -12.35 -0.06
CA SER A 273 11.54 -12.35 1.41
C SER A 273 10.21 -12.61 2.12
N PHE A 274 9.18 -13.24 1.51
CA PHE A 274 7.96 -13.66 2.23
C PHE A 274 8.19 -14.80 3.26
N ASN A 275 9.37 -14.89 3.86
CA ASN A 275 9.81 -15.95 4.76
C ASN A 275 8.96 -16.10 6.04
N ASN A 276 8.05 -15.17 6.33
CA ASN A 276 7.26 -15.16 7.57
C ASN A 276 5.75 -14.85 7.38
N GLY A 277 5.20 -15.07 6.18
CA GLY A 277 3.76 -14.97 5.92
C GLY A 277 3.42 -13.83 4.96
N GLY A 278 2.57 -14.16 3.98
CA GLY A 278 2.23 -13.34 2.82
C GLY A 278 1.82 -11.91 3.15
N GLY A 279 2.56 -10.94 2.62
CA GLY A 279 2.16 -9.54 2.60
C GLY A 279 0.99 -9.33 1.65
N LEU A 280 0.04 -8.49 2.06
CA LEU A 280 -1.07 -8.06 1.22
C LEU A 280 -0.71 -6.71 0.59
N ALA A 281 -1.01 -6.55 -0.70
CA ALA A 281 -0.87 -5.27 -1.37
C ALA A 281 -2.19 -4.88 -2.03
N THR A 282 -2.70 -3.68 -1.74
CA THR A 282 -3.83 -3.11 -2.46
C THR A 282 -3.45 -1.76 -3.02
N LEU A 283 -3.50 -1.63 -4.34
CA LEU A 283 -3.29 -0.39 -5.06
C LEU A 283 -4.62 0.08 -5.66
N ARG A 284 -5.04 1.33 -5.39
CA ARG A 284 -6.28 1.90 -5.94
C ARG A 284 -6.10 3.31 -6.48
N GLY A 285 -6.39 3.53 -7.76
CA GLY A 285 -6.19 4.85 -8.38
C GLY A 285 -4.72 5.28 -8.36
N VAL A 286 -3.81 4.34 -8.62
CA VAL A 286 -2.35 4.57 -8.61
C VAL A 286 -1.81 4.45 -10.03
N ASP A 287 -0.97 5.39 -10.45
CA ASP A 287 -0.22 5.30 -11.71
C ASP A 287 1.18 4.73 -11.47
N ILE A 288 1.39 3.49 -11.93
CA ILE A 288 2.68 2.79 -11.92
C ILE A 288 3.16 2.50 -13.35
N SER A 289 2.61 3.17 -14.37
CA SER A 289 2.88 2.91 -15.79
C SER A 289 4.30 3.25 -16.25
N SER A 290 5.11 3.87 -15.39
CA SER A 290 6.54 4.11 -15.67
C SER A 290 7.39 2.84 -15.60
N VAL A 291 6.91 1.78 -14.92
CA VAL A 291 7.59 0.48 -14.90
C VAL A 291 7.17 -0.32 -16.14
N THR A 292 8.15 -0.63 -17.00
CA THR A 292 7.98 -1.44 -18.21
C THR A 292 8.52 -2.88 -18.06
N GLY A 293 9.17 -3.18 -16.93
CA GLY A 293 9.67 -4.50 -16.60
C GLY A 293 8.58 -5.42 -16.04
N THR A 294 8.91 -6.19 -15.01
CA THR A 294 7.95 -7.03 -14.28
C THR A 294 7.26 -6.21 -13.18
N LEU A 295 5.94 -6.24 -13.10
CA LEU A 295 5.22 -5.57 -12.01
C LEU A 295 5.30 -6.41 -10.74
N VAL A 296 4.95 -7.69 -10.83
CA VAL A 296 4.98 -8.64 -9.70
C VAL A 296 5.84 -9.84 -10.06
N ALA A 297 6.88 -10.12 -9.27
CA ALA A 297 7.76 -11.26 -9.47
C ALA A 297 7.01 -12.60 -9.33
N ALA A 298 7.40 -13.62 -10.10
CA ALA A 298 7.00 -15.00 -9.78
C ALA A 298 7.72 -15.49 -8.51
N ILE A 299 7.08 -16.41 -7.77
CA ILE A 299 7.66 -17.05 -6.58
C ILE A 299 8.10 -18.48 -6.92
N ASN A 300 9.28 -18.87 -6.41
CA ASN A 300 9.72 -20.26 -6.33
C ASN A 300 9.69 -20.69 -4.85
N GLY A 301 8.54 -21.11 -4.31
CA GLY A 301 8.40 -21.50 -2.89
C GLY A 301 7.06 -21.18 -2.22
N GLN A 302 6.97 -21.53 -0.92
CA GLN A 302 5.77 -21.77 -0.08
C GLN A 302 4.82 -20.58 0.24
N TYR A 303 4.90 -19.42 -0.42
CA TYR A 303 4.34 -18.18 0.15
C TYR A 303 3.31 -17.46 -0.73
N ILE A 304 2.41 -16.73 -0.07
CA ILE A 304 1.14 -16.24 -0.61
C ILE A 304 1.18 -14.73 -0.90
N PRO A 305 1.45 -14.27 -2.14
CA PRO A 305 1.17 -12.90 -2.53
C PRO A 305 -0.33 -12.77 -2.82
N LYS A 306 -1.00 -11.86 -2.12
CA LYS A 306 -2.30 -11.36 -2.58
C LYS A 306 -2.18 -9.89 -2.92
N MET A 307 -2.29 -9.61 -4.20
CA MET A 307 -2.11 -8.27 -4.74
C MET A 307 -3.32 -7.87 -5.56
N LEU A 308 -3.95 -6.77 -5.17
CA LEU A 308 -5.04 -6.17 -5.92
C LEU A 308 -4.59 -4.82 -6.47
N PHE A 309 -4.62 -4.68 -7.78
CA PHE A 309 -4.52 -3.42 -8.50
C PHE A 309 -5.92 -3.10 -9.01
N ASP A 310 -6.55 -2.05 -8.50
CA ASP A 310 -7.92 -1.69 -8.85
C ASP A 310 -7.95 -0.25 -9.36
N SER A 311 -8.44 -0.08 -10.58
CA SER A 311 -8.55 1.24 -11.22
C SER A 311 -7.19 1.97 -11.28
N CYS A 312 -6.12 1.21 -11.49
CA CYS A 312 -4.74 1.70 -11.60
C CYS A 312 -4.34 1.90 -13.05
N LYS A 313 -3.30 2.69 -13.29
CA LYS A 313 -2.66 2.81 -14.60
C LYS A 313 -1.34 2.03 -14.63
N VAL A 314 -1.17 1.21 -15.64
CA VAL A 314 -0.04 0.28 -15.82
C VAL A 314 0.51 0.40 -17.24
N SER A 315 1.75 -0.05 -17.48
CA SER A 315 2.34 -0.01 -18.83
C SER A 315 1.89 -1.21 -19.65
N ALA A 316 1.35 -1.03 -20.87
CA ALA A 316 1.09 -2.15 -21.79
C ALA A 316 2.33 -3.04 -22.05
N SER A 317 3.54 -2.48 -21.98
CA SER A 317 4.79 -3.23 -22.17
C SER A 317 5.24 -4.03 -20.95
N ALA A 318 4.65 -3.79 -19.78
CA ALA A 318 5.08 -4.47 -18.56
C ALA A 318 4.56 -5.90 -18.46
N THR A 319 5.42 -6.81 -18.00
CA THR A 319 5.02 -8.15 -17.60
C THR A 319 4.27 -8.05 -16.27
N ARG A 320 2.96 -8.31 -16.28
CA ARG A 320 2.07 -8.16 -15.11
C ARG A 320 2.48 -9.12 -14.00
N PHE A 321 2.45 -10.41 -14.34
CA PHE A 321 2.92 -11.51 -13.52
C PHE A 321 3.47 -12.59 -14.45
N PRO A 322 4.77 -12.92 -14.40
CA PRO A 322 5.33 -13.98 -15.22
C PRO A 322 4.73 -15.32 -14.75
N ALA A 323 4.11 -16.05 -15.66
CA ALA A 323 3.29 -17.23 -15.35
C ALA A 323 3.95 -18.16 -14.30
N ALA A 324 3.17 -18.56 -13.29
CA ALA A 324 3.53 -19.51 -12.23
C ALA A 324 3.80 -20.90 -12.82
N GLY A 325 5.00 -21.10 -13.39
CA GLY A 325 5.41 -22.34 -14.03
C GLY A 325 6.04 -23.38 -13.11
N SER A 326 5.87 -23.30 -11.78
CA SER A 326 6.55 -24.22 -10.86
C SER A 326 5.60 -24.95 -9.90
N ASN A 327 5.94 -26.21 -9.61
CA ASN A 327 5.27 -27.14 -8.69
C ASN A 327 5.31 -26.70 -7.20
N THR A 328 5.60 -25.43 -6.90
CA THR A 328 5.87 -24.94 -5.53
C THR A 328 5.04 -23.71 -5.13
N VAL A 329 4.19 -23.21 -6.03
CA VAL A 329 3.28 -22.08 -5.78
C VAL A 329 2.12 -22.57 -4.92
N ALA A 330 1.72 -21.81 -3.90
CA ALA A 330 0.60 -22.20 -3.04
C ALA A 330 -0.74 -21.91 -3.75
N THR A 331 -1.78 -22.68 -3.44
CA THR A 331 -3.14 -22.46 -3.96
C THR A 331 -3.78 -21.15 -3.50
N ALA A 332 -3.09 -20.35 -2.68
CA ALA A 332 -3.61 -19.09 -2.17
C ALA A 332 -3.06 -17.86 -2.91
N ASP A 333 -2.11 -18.04 -3.84
CA ASP A 333 -1.46 -16.96 -4.59
C ASP A 333 -2.43 -16.35 -5.60
N GLU A 334 -2.61 -15.03 -5.52
CA GLU A 334 -3.55 -14.30 -6.37
C GLU A 334 -3.06 -12.88 -6.67
N VAL A 335 -2.87 -12.58 -7.95
CA VAL A 335 -2.61 -11.22 -8.44
C VAL A 335 -3.76 -10.81 -9.34
N GLU A 336 -4.45 -9.74 -8.96
CA GLU A 336 -5.58 -9.21 -9.70
C GLU A 336 -5.30 -7.79 -10.18
N PHE A 337 -5.63 -7.55 -11.45
CA PHE A 337 -5.83 -6.24 -12.03
C PHE A 337 -7.32 -6.13 -12.32
N VAL A 338 -8.00 -5.15 -11.74
CA VAL A 338 -9.43 -4.93 -11.93
C VAL A 338 -9.60 -3.52 -12.47
N ASN A 339 -10.27 -3.38 -13.61
CA ASN A 339 -10.56 -2.08 -14.21
C ASN A 339 -9.30 -1.19 -14.39
N CYS A 340 -8.14 -1.79 -14.67
CA CYS A 340 -6.88 -1.06 -14.82
C CYS A 340 -6.73 -0.54 -16.25
N TYR A 341 -6.05 0.59 -16.45
CA TYR A 341 -5.77 1.15 -17.76
C TYR A 341 -4.32 0.88 -18.17
N ASP A 342 -4.08 0.23 -19.32
CA ASP A 342 -2.73 -0.11 -19.77
C ASP A 342 -2.05 0.95 -20.66
N GLY A 343 -2.73 2.09 -20.86
CA GLY A 343 -2.33 3.14 -21.80
C GLY A 343 -3.13 3.12 -23.10
N SER A 344 -3.95 2.11 -23.34
CA SER A 344 -4.85 2.04 -24.50
C SER A 344 -6.22 1.47 -24.15
N ASN A 345 -6.30 0.48 -23.26
CA ASN A 345 -7.51 -0.26 -22.96
C ASN A 345 -7.73 -0.41 -21.46
N ILE A 346 -8.99 -0.65 -21.08
CA ILE A 346 -9.34 -1.11 -19.74
C ILE A 346 -9.17 -2.63 -19.70
N ILE A 347 -8.39 -3.10 -18.74
CA ILE A 347 -8.05 -4.50 -18.56
C ILE A 347 -8.50 -5.00 -17.19
N SER A 348 -8.96 -6.25 -17.17
CA SER A 348 -9.12 -7.03 -15.96
C SER A 348 -8.41 -8.37 -16.12
N GLU A 349 -7.51 -8.67 -15.21
CA GLU A 349 -6.64 -9.82 -15.27
C GLU A 349 -6.53 -10.47 -13.90
N ARG A 350 -6.59 -11.79 -13.85
CA ARG A 350 -6.37 -12.57 -12.63
C ARG A 350 -5.33 -13.63 -12.90
N TYR A 351 -4.34 -13.73 -12.03
CA TYR A 351 -3.30 -14.73 -12.07
C TYR A 351 -3.34 -15.55 -10.79
N THR A 352 -3.49 -16.87 -10.95
CA THR A 352 -3.49 -17.83 -9.83
C THR A 352 -2.66 -19.05 -10.22
N GLN A 353 -2.51 -20.00 -9.31
CA GLN A 353 -1.90 -21.28 -9.63
C GLN A 353 -2.71 -22.09 -10.66
N ALA A 354 -4.03 -21.90 -10.80
CA ALA A 354 -4.87 -22.63 -11.76
C ALA A 354 -4.67 -22.15 -13.20
N GLY A 355 -4.10 -20.96 -13.38
CA GLY A 355 -3.89 -20.33 -14.68
C GLY A 355 -4.10 -18.82 -14.62
N LYS A 356 -4.53 -18.25 -15.75
CA LYS A 356 -4.80 -16.82 -15.86
C LYS A 356 -6.10 -16.51 -16.57
N VAL A 357 -6.76 -15.45 -16.12
CA VAL A 357 -7.88 -14.81 -16.80
C VAL A 357 -7.40 -13.44 -17.26
N THR A 358 -7.65 -13.07 -18.51
CA THR A 358 -7.25 -11.77 -19.08
C THR A 358 -8.34 -11.21 -19.97
N THR A 359 -8.48 -9.88 -20.06
CA THR A 359 -9.27 -9.24 -21.12
C THR A 359 -8.69 -9.56 -22.50
N ASP A 360 -9.51 -10.08 -23.42
CA ASP A 360 -9.15 -10.27 -24.82
C ASP A 360 -10.06 -9.39 -25.70
N LEU A 361 -9.42 -8.48 -26.43
CA LEU A 361 -10.08 -7.49 -27.30
C LEU A 361 -10.18 -7.98 -28.75
N THR A 362 -9.64 -9.15 -29.07
CA THR A 362 -9.62 -9.71 -30.42
C THR A 362 -10.69 -10.77 -30.62
N THR A 363 -10.82 -11.68 -29.64
CA THR A 363 -11.82 -12.74 -29.67
C THR A 363 -12.98 -12.36 -28.77
N TYR A 364 -14.11 -11.95 -29.33
CA TYR A 364 -15.27 -11.51 -28.55
C TYR A 364 -16.59 -11.82 -29.26
N LEU A 365 -17.66 -11.90 -28.49
CA LEU A 365 -19.00 -12.18 -29.01
C LEU A 365 -19.56 -10.95 -29.74
N THR A 366 -20.11 -11.16 -30.94
CA THR A 366 -20.77 -10.08 -31.69
C THR A 366 -22.03 -9.62 -30.95
N GLY A 367 -22.11 -8.34 -30.61
CA GLY A 367 -23.19 -7.80 -29.77
C GLY A 367 -23.13 -8.24 -28.31
N GLY A 368 -22.00 -8.80 -27.87
CA GLY A 368 -21.73 -9.12 -26.47
C GLY A 368 -21.18 -7.91 -25.70
N ALA A 369 -20.39 -8.19 -24.67
CA ALA A 369 -19.80 -7.17 -23.82
C ALA A 369 -18.85 -6.25 -24.61
N ALA A 370 -18.92 -4.95 -24.31
CA ALA A 370 -18.07 -3.92 -24.88
C ALA A 370 -17.76 -2.84 -23.83
N ASP A 371 -16.59 -2.22 -23.96
CA ASP A 371 -16.20 -1.00 -23.26
C ASP A 371 -16.20 0.21 -24.22
N ASP A 372 -15.62 1.32 -23.80
CA ASP A 372 -15.48 2.54 -24.60
C ASP A 372 -14.49 2.42 -25.77
N VAL A 373 -13.70 1.34 -25.83
CA VAL A 373 -12.76 1.05 -26.92
C VAL A 373 -13.34 0.02 -27.90
N GLY A 374 -14.03 -1.02 -27.41
CA GLY A 374 -14.65 -2.02 -28.26
C GLY A 374 -15.16 -3.25 -27.54
N GLY A 375 -15.50 -4.28 -28.32
CA GLY A 375 -15.94 -5.57 -27.79
C GLY A 375 -14.81 -6.33 -27.09
N PHE A 376 -15.14 -7.06 -26.02
CA PHE A 376 -14.15 -7.85 -25.28
C PHE A 376 -14.72 -9.17 -24.76
N SER A 377 -13.82 -10.08 -24.38
CA SER A 377 -14.15 -11.28 -23.63
C SER A 377 -13.18 -11.52 -22.47
N GLN A 378 -13.58 -12.38 -21.52
CA GLN A 378 -12.65 -12.95 -20.55
C GLN A 378 -11.99 -14.19 -21.17
N LYS A 379 -10.70 -14.09 -21.47
CA LYS A 379 -9.90 -15.23 -21.89
C LYS A 379 -9.35 -15.95 -20.67
N MET A 380 -9.83 -17.16 -20.45
CA MET A 380 -9.39 -18.06 -19.41
C MET A 380 -8.41 -19.07 -20.00
N VAL A 381 -7.19 -19.12 -19.46
CA VAL A 381 -6.14 -20.08 -19.83
C VAL A 381 -5.77 -20.87 -18.58
N SER A 382 -6.31 -22.08 -18.44
CA SER A 382 -6.00 -22.97 -17.33
C SER A 382 -4.71 -23.76 -17.59
N ASN A 383 -4.11 -24.28 -16.52
CA ASN A 383 -2.94 -25.15 -16.58
C ASN A 383 -3.23 -26.51 -15.93
N ALA A 384 -2.19 -27.31 -15.65
CA ALA A 384 -2.31 -28.65 -15.09
C ALA A 384 -2.87 -28.70 -13.66
N PHE A 385 -2.87 -27.58 -12.93
CA PHE A 385 -3.35 -27.49 -11.54
C PHE A 385 -4.83 -27.12 -11.43
N SER A 386 -5.48 -26.79 -12.55
CA SER A 386 -6.90 -26.46 -12.56
C SER A 386 -7.76 -27.71 -12.35
N ASP A 387 -8.72 -27.63 -11.43
CA ASP A 387 -9.74 -28.66 -11.24
C ASP A 387 -11.08 -28.01 -10.85
N LEU A 388 -12.22 -28.63 -11.14
CA LEU A 388 -13.51 -27.94 -11.02
C LEU A 388 -14.00 -27.73 -9.58
N LEU A 389 -13.54 -28.56 -8.63
CA LEU A 389 -14.12 -28.69 -7.29
C LEU A 389 -13.24 -28.09 -6.19
N GLY A 390 -11.93 -28.29 -6.27
CA GLY A 390 -10.93 -27.83 -5.31
C GLY A 390 -10.36 -26.48 -5.70
N PHE A 391 -9.83 -26.36 -6.92
CA PHE A 391 -9.11 -25.17 -7.36
C PHE A 391 -9.39 -24.79 -8.83
N PRO A 392 -10.61 -24.34 -9.14
CA PRO A 392 -10.95 -23.91 -10.49
C PRO A 392 -10.30 -22.57 -10.80
N LEU A 393 -9.96 -22.36 -12.08
CA LEU A 393 -9.64 -21.03 -12.56
C LEU A 393 -10.93 -20.20 -12.56
N GLU A 394 -11.03 -19.24 -11.64
CA GLU A 394 -12.21 -18.40 -11.48
C GLU A 394 -12.14 -17.15 -12.38
N GLY A 395 -13.19 -16.92 -13.18
CA GLY A 395 -13.39 -15.66 -13.88
C GLY A 395 -13.85 -14.51 -12.96
N PHE A 396 -13.97 -13.32 -13.53
CA PHE A 396 -14.54 -12.17 -12.82
C PHE A 396 -16.06 -12.27 -12.74
N TRP A 397 -16.63 -11.70 -11.68
CA TRP A 397 -18.08 -11.53 -11.58
C TRP A 397 -18.57 -10.54 -12.62
N PHE A 398 -19.71 -10.83 -13.23
CA PHE A 398 -20.43 -9.88 -14.09
C PHE A 398 -21.90 -9.87 -13.70
N ASP A 399 -22.46 -8.66 -13.71
CA ASP A 399 -23.79 -8.35 -13.18
C ASP A 399 -24.81 -8.18 -14.30
N VAL A 400 -26.06 -8.52 -14.04
CA VAL A 400 -27.23 -8.22 -14.88
C VAL A 400 -28.41 -7.87 -13.98
N GLU A 401 -29.16 -6.83 -14.37
CA GLU A 401 -30.39 -6.47 -13.67
C GLU A 401 -31.53 -7.41 -14.07
N ASN A 402 -32.28 -7.88 -13.09
CA ASN A 402 -33.46 -8.72 -13.31
C ASN A 402 -34.69 -8.14 -12.61
N THR A 403 -35.73 -7.87 -13.38
CA THR A 403 -37.01 -7.36 -12.87
C THR A 403 -38.05 -8.46 -12.64
N ALA A 404 -37.83 -9.67 -13.18
CA ALA A 404 -38.77 -10.77 -13.05
C ALA A 404 -38.71 -11.39 -11.65
N VAL A 405 -39.87 -11.75 -11.10
CA VAL A 405 -40.01 -12.41 -9.78
C VAL A 405 -41.01 -13.56 -9.87
N GLY A 406 -40.87 -14.54 -8.99
CA GLY A 406 -41.82 -15.65 -8.79
C GLY A 406 -41.92 -16.65 -9.94
N SER A 407 -41.09 -16.53 -10.99
CA SER A 407 -41.08 -17.42 -12.15
C SER A 407 -39.66 -17.93 -12.44
N SER A 408 -39.58 -19.16 -12.95
CA SER A 408 -38.32 -19.76 -13.34
C SER A 408 -37.71 -19.02 -14.52
N LYS A 409 -36.43 -18.70 -14.42
CA LYS A 409 -35.61 -17.99 -15.41
C LYS A 409 -34.38 -18.79 -15.75
N THR A 410 -33.88 -18.62 -16.96
CA THR A 410 -32.63 -19.23 -17.39
C THR A 410 -31.59 -18.17 -17.68
N ALA A 411 -30.51 -18.17 -16.89
CA ALA A 411 -29.33 -17.39 -17.21
C ALA A 411 -28.49 -18.17 -18.22
N THR A 412 -28.00 -17.48 -19.26
CA THR A 412 -27.12 -18.06 -20.29
C THR A 412 -25.86 -17.21 -20.43
N VAL A 413 -24.71 -17.89 -20.50
CA VAL A 413 -23.41 -17.29 -20.82
C VAL A 413 -22.81 -18.02 -22.01
N GLU A 414 -22.48 -17.25 -23.04
CA GLU A 414 -21.88 -17.75 -24.28
C GLU A 414 -20.37 -17.95 -24.11
N ILE A 415 -19.85 -19.07 -24.63
CA ILE A 415 -18.42 -19.38 -24.62
C ILE A 415 -17.95 -19.89 -25.99
N VAL A 416 -16.68 -19.64 -26.31
CA VAL A 416 -15.96 -20.34 -27.38
C VAL A 416 -14.66 -20.90 -26.81
N SER A 417 -14.28 -22.10 -27.22
CA SER A 417 -13.06 -22.77 -26.74
C SER A 417 -12.31 -23.44 -27.87
N SER A 418 -11.07 -23.86 -27.60
CA SER A 418 -10.25 -24.68 -28.52
C SER A 418 -10.48 -26.20 -28.36
N ALA A 419 -11.32 -26.60 -27.41
CA ALA A 419 -11.61 -28.00 -27.10
C ALA A 419 -13.07 -28.16 -26.67
N SER A 420 -13.66 -29.33 -26.94
CA SER A 420 -15.00 -29.65 -26.46
C SER A 420 -15.02 -29.74 -24.94
N LEU A 421 -15.90 -28.98 -24.31
CA LEU A 421 -16.07 -28.95 -22.86
C LEU A 421 -17.34 -29.71 -22.45
N ASN A 422 -17.23 -30.40 -21.32
CA ASN A 422 -18.34 -31.10 -20.68
C ASN A 422 -18.82 -30.39 -19.41
N ASN A 423 -19.96 -30.81 -18.88
CA ASN A 423 -20.50 -30.37 -17.59
C ASN A 423 -19.59 -30.65 -16.36
N THR A 424 -18.53 -31.44 -16.54
CA THR A 424 -17.48 -31.72 -15.54
C THR A 424 -16.22 -30.88 -15.74
N ASP A 425 -16.15 -30.09 -16.81
CA ASP A 425 -14.95 -29.34 -17.20
C ASP A 425 -15.03 -27.84 -16.84
N ILE A 426 -16.24 -27.29 -16.75
CA ILE A 426 -16.49 -25.86 -16.55
C ILE A 426 -17.90 -25.68 -15.96
N ARG A 427 -18.11 -24.64 -15.15
CA ARG A 427 -19.43 -24.29 -14.61
C ARG A 427 -19.71 -22.79 -14.60
N LEU A 428 -20.99 -22.44 -14.65
CA LEU A 428 -21.50 -21.12 -14.32
C LEU A 428 -22.06 -21.16 -12.89
N VAL A 429 -21.65 -20.22 -12.05
CA VAL A 429 -22.22 -19.98 -10.73
C VAL A 429 -23.01 -18.67 -10.78
N LEU A 430 -24.24 -18.68 -10.26
CA LEU A 430 -25.09 -17.51 -10.11
C LEU A 430 -25.34 -17.18 -8.64
N GLU A 431 -25.48 -15.90 -8.37
CA GLU A 431 -25.95 -15.33 -7.12
C GLU A 431 -27.15 -14.41 -7.43
N TYR A 432 -28.27 -14.61 -6.73
CA TYR A 432 -29.53 -13.89 -6.95
C TYR A 432 -30.35 -13.77 -5.65
N GLN A 433 -31.43 -12.98 -5.66
CA GLN A 433 -32.32 -12.85 -4.50
C GLN A 433 -33.51 -13.82 -4.60
N GLY A 434 -33.37 -15.00 -3.98
CA GLY A 434 -34.31 -16.12 -4.10
C GLY A 434 -35.35 -16.22 -2.99
N THR A 435 -35.36 -15.33 -2.00
CA THR A 435 -36.31 -15.37 -0.87
C THR A 435 -37.08 -14.06 -0.73
N SER A 436 -38.41 -14.11 -0.77
CA SER A 436 -39.24 -12.92 -0.58
C SER A 436 -39.08 -12.36 0.84
N GLY A 437 -38.99 -11.03 0.96
CA GLY A 437 -38.80 -10.35 2.24
C GLY A 437 -37.41 -10.51 2.87
N SER A 438 -36.42 -11.05 2.14
CA SER A 438 -35.04 -11.19 2.59
C SER A 438 -34.07 -10.69 1.51
N SER A 439 -32.95 -10.12 1.95
CA SER A 439 -31.82 -9.74 1.08
C SER A 439 -30.72 -10.83 1.05
N LEU A 440 -30.99 -12.00 1.62
CA LEU A 440 -30.04 -13.11 1.65
C LEU A 440 -29.90 -13.71 0.24
N ALA A 441 -28.66 -13.70 -0.25
CA ALA A 441 -28.32 -14.27 -1.54
C ALA A 441 -28.65 -15.77 -1.60
N SER A 442 -29.25 -16.18 -2.71
CA SER A 442 -29.45 -17.56 -3.13
C SER A 442 -28.46 -17.89 -4.25
N PHE A 443 -27.99 -19.14 -4.28
CA PHE A 443 -27.01 -19.60 -5.26
C PHE A 443 -27.59 -20.71 -6.12
N ALA A 444 -27.26 -20.69 -7.41
CA ALA A 444 -27.53 -21.77 -8.34
C ALA A 444 -26.28 -21.96 -9.21
N ASP A 445 -25.96 -23.19 -9.58
CA ASP A 445 -24.85 -23.44 -10.50
C ASP A 445 -25.17 -24.54 -11.51
N SER A 446 -24.34 -24.62 -12.55
CA SER A 446 -24.44 -25.66 -13.57
C SER A 446 -23.58 -26.89 -13.23
N LEU A 447 -23.11 -27.02 -11.98
CA LEU A 447 -22.18 -28.07 -11.59
C LEU A 447 -22.89 -29.42 -11.62
N ALA A 448 -22.38 -30.33 -12.42
CA ALA A 448 -22.77 -31.74 -12.34
C ALA A 448 -22.28 -32.33 -11.01
N THR A 449 -23.10 -33.16 -10.35
CA THR A 449 -22.63 -33.85 -9.14
C THR A 449 -21.44 -34.75 -9.50
N PRO A 450 -20.53 -35.06 -8.57
CA PRO A 450 -19.42 -35.99 -8.84
C PRO A 450 -19.85 -37.40 -9.31
N LEU A 451 -21.14 -37.74 -9.16
CA LEU A 451 -21.74 -39.00 -9.61
C LEU A 451 -22.44 -38.90 -10.96
N THR A 452 -22.62 -37.69 -11.49
CA THR A 452 -23.26 -37.46 -12.79
C THR A 452 -22.25 -37.81 -13.89
N ALA A 453 -22.68 -38.63 -14.86
CA ALA A 453 -21.86 -38.94 -16.02
C ALA A 453 -21.48 -37.67 -16.79
N SER A 454 -20.24 -37.61 -17.26
CA SER A 454 -19.75 -36.50 -18.06
C SER A 454 -20.54 -36.41 -19.37
N ALA A 455 -21.07 -35.23 -19.67
CA ALA A 455 -21.87 -34.94 -20.85
C ALA A 455 -21.43 -33.61 -21.49
N ALA A 456 -21.46 -33.57 -22.82
CA ALA A 456 -21.11 -32.36 -23.57
C ALA A 456 -22.05 -31.19 -23.23
N LEU A 457 -21.48 -29.98 -23.11
CA LEU A 457 -22.31 -28.78 -22.96
C LEU A 457 -23.11 -28.52 -24.24
N THR A 458 -24.24 -27.82 -24.07
CA THR A 458 -25.11 -27.41 -25.17
C THR A 458 -24.36 -26.54 -26.17
N THR A 459 -24.50 -26.86 -27.47
CA THR A 459 -23.94 -26.06 -28.56
C THR A 459 -24.56 -24.66 -28.61
N SER A 460 -23.75 -23.67 -28.95
CA SER A 460 -24.20 -22.30 -29.23
C SER A 460 -24.19 -22.01 -30.73
N THR A 461 -25.11 -21.15 -31.17
CA THR A 461 -25.16 -20.59 -32.54
C THR A 461 -24.68 -19.13 -32.58
N ALA A 462 -24.15 -18.61 -31.47
CA ALA A 462 -23.75 -17.22 -31.36
C ALA A 462 -22.46 -16.95 -32.17
N THR A 463 -22.38 -15.77 -32.80
CA THR A 463 -21.27 -15.41 -33.69
C THR A 463 -20.14 -14.74 -32.92
N TRP A 464 -18.93 -15.29 -33.01
CA TRP A 464 -17.72 -14.74 -32.41
C TRP A 464 -16.81 -14.10 -33.46
N ASN A 465 -16.22 -12.95 -33.11
CA ASN A 465 -15.16 -12.33 -33.88
C ASN A 465 -13.84 -13.05 -33.60
N SER A 466 -13.05 -13.28 -34.64
CA SER A 466 -11.71 -13.91 -34.57
C SER A 466 -11.62 -15.14 -33.66
N PRO A 467 -12.51 -16.14 -33.79
CA PRO A 467 -12.48 -17.33 -32.92
C PRO A 467 -11.18 -18.14 -33.11
N PRO A 468 -10.83 -19.03 -32.17
CA PRO A 468 -9.67 -19.91 -32.31
C PRO A 468 -9.77 -20.80 -33.57
N SER A 469 -8.64 -21.37 -34.01
CA SER A 469 -8.55 -22.13 -35.27
C SER A 469 -9.46 -23.37 -35.34
N THR A 470 -9.69 -24.04 -34.21
CA THR A 470 -10.63 -25.16 -34.07
C THR A 470 -11.71 -24.80 -33.05
N PRO A 471 -12.66 -23.92 -33.40
CA PRO A 471 -13.55 -23.35 -32.43
C PRO A 471 -14.67 -24.33 -32.06
N VAL A 472 -14.95 -24.43 -30.77
CA VAL A 472 -16.11 -25.11 -30.25
C VAL A 472 -17.01 -24.08 -29.57
N TYR A 473 -18.21 -23.91 -30.13
CA TYR A 473 -19.19 -22.93 -29.64
C TYR A 473 -20.16 -23.62 -28.69
N GLN A 474 -20.17 -23.20 -27.43
CA GLN A 474 -20.99 -23.79 -26.38
C GLN A 474 -21.60 -22.68 -25.52
N LYS A 475 -22.58 -23.05 -24.69
CA LYS A 475 -23.18 -22.14 -23.72
C LYS A 475 -23.34 -22.81 -22.37
N LEU A 476 -23.19 -22.02 -21.32
CA LEU A 476 -23.48 -22.40 -19.95
C LEU A 476 -24.87 -21.88 -19.59
N GLN A 477 -25.69 -22.73 -18.98
CA GLN A 477 -27.05 -22.39 -18.60
C GLN A 477 -27.32 -22.79 -17.15
N VAL A 478 -27.95 -21.89 -16.40
CA VAL A 478 -28.39 -22.13 -15.02
C VAL A 478 -29.82 -21.63 -14.88
N THR A 479 -30.70 -22.52 -14.41
CA THR A 479 -32.09 -22.17 -14.09
C THR A 479 -32.19 -21.71 -12.65
N PHE A 480 -32.88 -20.61 -12.41
CA PHE A 480 -33.08 -20.02 -11.08
C PHE A 480 -34.47 -19.38 -10.97
N THR A 481 -34.96 -19.15 -9.75
CA THR A 481 -36.27 -18.51 -9.52
C THR A 481 -36.12 -17.33 -8.56
N PRO A 482 -35.96 -16.10 -9.08
CA PRO A 482 -35.86 -14.91 -8.23
C PRO A 482 -37.18 -14.65 -7.50
N GLN A 483 -37.13 -14.26 -6.24
CA GLN A 483 -38.30 -13.83 -5.45
C GLN A 483 -38.30 -12.33 -5.15
N VAL A 484 -37.20 -11.64 -5.48
CA VAL A 484 -37.04 -10.19 -5.38
C VAL A 484 -36.35 -9.70 -6.65
N ALA A 485 -36.83 -8.57 -7.19
CA ALA A 485 -36.20 -7.92 -8.32
C ALA A 485 -34.85 -7.30 -7.89
N GLY A 486 -33.87 -7.29 -8.78
CA GLY A 486 -32.58 -6.66 -8.59
C GLY A 486 -31.44 -7.43 -9.24
N ARG A 487 -30.24 -7.17 -8.73
CA ARG A 487 -28.99 -7.69 -9.27
C ARG A 487 -28.92 -9.22 -9.21
N VAL A 488 -28.72 -9.82 -10.37
CA VAL A 488 -28.21 -11.18 -10.53
C VAL A 488 -26.77 -11.07 -10.97
N ARG A 489 -25.88 -11.86 -10.38
CA ARG A 489 -24.47 -11.87 -10.79
C ARG A 489 -23.98 -13.27 -11.05
N GLY A 490 -23.10 -13.41 -12.02
CA GLY A 490 -22.57 -14.70 -12.43
C GLY A 490 -21.06 -14.69 -12.57
N ARG A 491 -20.46 -15.87 -12.46
CA ARG A 491 -19.05 -16.10 -12.75
C ARG A 491 -18.86 -17.48 -13.35
N VAL A 492 -17.88 -17.59 -14.26
CA VAL A 492 -17.49 -18.86 -14.86
C VAL A 492 -16.28 -19.42 -14.13
N LEU A 493 -16.31 -20.71 -13.84
CA LEU A 493 -15.24 -21.47 -13.19
C LEU A 493 -14.78 -22.57 -14.14
N LEU A 494 -13.53 -22.51 -14.58
CA LEU A 494 -12.92 -23.49 -15.48
C LEU A 494 -12.13 -24.51 -14.66
N GLY A 495 -12.48 -25.79 -14.78
CA GLY A 495 -11.78 -26.90 -14.14
C GLY A 495 -10.99 -27.78 -15.11
N LYS A 496 -11.20 -27.64 -16.42
CA LYS A 496 -10.45 -28.38 -17.43
C LYS A 496 -8.98 -27.99 -17.38
N ALA A 497 -8.10 -28.94 -17.09
CA ALA A 497 -6.67 -28.69 -17.17
C ALA A 497 -6.22 -28.35 -18.61
N SER A 498 -5.30 -27.39 -18.73
CA SER A 498 -4.66 -27.01 -20.00
C SER A 498 -5.62 -26.62 -21.13
N ALA A 499 -6.67 -25.88 -20.80
CA ALA A 499 -7.68 -25.41 -21.75
C ALA A 499 -7.62 -23.89 -21.94
N THR A 500 -8.09 -23.43 -23.10
CA THR A 500 -8.33 -22.02 -23.37
C THR A 500 -9.80 -21.81 -23.74
N VAL A 501 -10.45 -20.90 -23.02
CA VAL A 501 -11.87 -20.58 -23.16
C VAL A 501 -12.03 -19.07 -23.16
N TRP A 502 -12.80 -18.55 -24.11
CA TRP A 502 -13.23 -17.16 -24.14
C TRP A 502 -14.68 -17.09 -23.68
N VAL A 503 -14.93 -16.30 -22.65
CA VAL A 503 -16.23 -16.15 -22.00
C VAL A 503 -16.75 -14.76 -22.31
N ASN A 504 -17.98 -14.65 -22.81
CA ASN A 504 -18.65 -13.36 -22.92
C ASN A 504 -19.06 -12.89 -21.51
N PRO A 505 -18.51 -11.78 -20.99
CA PRO A 505 -18.77 -11.34 -19.61
C PRO A 505 -20.11 -10.59 -19.49
N GLN A 506 -21.17 -11.20 -20.03
CA GLN A 506 -22.54 -10.71 -19.97
C GLN A 506 -23.50 -11.90 -19.89
N ILE A 507 -24.49 -11.80 -19.00
CA ILE A 507 -25.53 -12.81 -18.81
C ILE A 507 -26.76 -12.40 -19.61
N SER A 508 -27.31 -13.35 -20.37
CA SER A 508 -28.66 -13.22 -20.92
C SER A 508 -29.66 -13.93 -19.99
N ILE A 509 -30.75 -13.26 -19.62
CA ILE A 509 -31.85 -13.83 -18.81
C ILE A 509 -33.09 -13.97 -19.70
N ALA A 510 -33.64 -15.19 -19.77
CA ALA A 510 -34.90 -15.49 -20.44
C ALA A 510 -35.92 -16.09 -19.47
#